data_AF-A0A1C6I1F0-F1
#
_entry.id   AF-A0A1C6I1F0-F1
#
_cell.length_a   1.000
_cell.length_b   1.000
_cell.length_c   1.000
_cell.angle_alpha   90.00
_cell.angle_beta   90.00
_cell.angle_gamma   90.00
#
_symmetry.space_group_name_H-M   'P 1'
#
loop_
_entity.id
_entity.type
_entity.pdbx_description
1 polymer ?
#
loop_
_entity_poly.entity_id
_entity_poly.type
_entity_poly.pdbx_seq_one_letter_code
_entity_poly.pdbx_strand_id
1 'polypeptide(L)'
;MAKKYSKHKKNKDSTGKTSSEFNDKEKFKLQILATQQLVVVLNIYGQVLLYEATLLGNELVKTHFTNNELQIKADTLVQQAVKIFFIAGLISFELAMINYDKANEDIRSGANYSIQPNIDLLTANTLNVTAGIYYIKAANGLYDRDNLQPIFGFR
;
A
#
# COMPACT_ATOMS: atom_id res chain seq x y z
N MET A 1 46.85 58.63 8.61
CA MET A 1 47.76 57.65 9.25
C MET A 1 47.05 56.29 9.28
N ALA A 2 47.73 55.29 8.73
CA ALA A 2 47.46 53.84 8.79
C ALA A 2 47.32 53.36 10.26
N LYS A 3 46.80 52.19 10.66
CA LYS A 3 46.40 50.91 10.06
C LYS A 3 45.82 50.11 11.24
N LYS A 4 44.78 49.28 11.04
CA LYS A 4 44.74 47.86 11.47
C LYS A 4 43.44 47.22 11.00
N TYR A 5 43.46 46.73 9.76
CA TYR A 5 42.55 45.70 9.31
C TYR A 5 43.03 44.36 9.88
N SER A 6 42.23 43.77 10.77
CA SER A 6 42.39 42.36 11.17
C SER A 6 41.97 41.48 9.98
N LYS A 7 42.95 40.88 9.31
CA LYS A 7 42.73 39.80 8.35
C LYS A 7 42.40 38.53 9.13
N HIS A 8 41.11 38.24 9.34
CA HIS A 8 40.70 36.87 9.59
C HIS A 8 40.85 36.06 8.30
N LYS A 9 42.04 35.46 8.18
CA LYS A 9 42.36 34.43 7.20
C LYS A 9 41.47 33.23 7.52
N LYS A 10 40.29 33.13 6.88
CA LYS A 10 39.54 31.88 6.84
C LYS A 10 40.41 30.89 6.09
N ASN A 11 41.09 30.01 6.83
CA ASN A 11 41.63 28.79 6.25
C ASN A 11 40.46 28.06 5.61
N LYS A 12 40.50 27.96 4.27
CA LYS A 12 39.78 26.94 3.54
C LYS A 12 40.45 25.63 3.93
N ASP A 13 39.95 24.99 4.98
CA ASP A 13 40.15 23.55 5.12
C ASP A 13 39.25 22.89 4.09
N SER A 14 39.88 22.61 2.95
CA SER A 14 39.42 21.71 1.92
C SER A 14 39.49 20.28 2.44
N THR A 15 38.52 19.90 3.26
CA THR A 15 38.12 18.51 3.43
C THR A 15 36.68 18.40 2.94
N GLY A 16 36.54 18.48 1.62
CA GLY A 16 35.32 18.13 0.92
C GLY A 16 35.04 16.63 1.03
N LYS A 17 34.71 16.16 2.23
CA LYS A 17 33.74 15.09 2.37
C LYS A 17 32.39 15.80 2.41
N THR A 18 31.81 16.05 1.25
CA THR A 18 30.35 16.17 1.15
C THR A 18 29.82 14.87 1.71
N SER A 19 29.40 14.87 2.99
CA SER A 19 28.46 13.88 3.46
C SER A 19 27.28 13.98 2.51
N SER A 20 27.05 12.94 1.70
CA SER A 20 25.88 12.85 0.83
C SER A 20 24.65 12.54 1.69
N GLU A 21 24.42 13.37 2.71
CA GLU A 21 23.22 13.28 3.52
C GLU A 21 22.07 13.82 2.68
N PHE A 22 21.03 12.99 2.56
CA PHE A 22 19.79 13.39 1.91
C PHE A 22 19.23 14.65 2.59
N ASN A 23 18.79 15.59 1.78
CA ASN A 23 18.04 16.74 2.28
C ASN A 23 16.64 16.30 2.74
N ASP A 24 15.91 17.18 3.42
CA ASP A 24 14.61 16.82 4.01
C ASP A 24 13.56 16.43 2.96
N LYS A 25 13.61 17.04 1.76
CA LYS A 25 12.73 16.69 0.63
C LYS A 25 13.02 15.27 0.12
N GLU A 26 14.29 14.88 0.06
CA GLU A 26 14.73 13.53 -0.31
C GLU A 26 14.35 12.51 0.75
N LYS A 27 14.60 12.80 2.04
CA LYS A 27 14.19 11.93 3.16
C LYS A 27 12.68 11.67 3.16
N PHE A 28 11.88 12.70 2.93
CA PHE A 28 10.43 12.54 2.83
C PHE A 28 10.03 11.66 1.63
N LYS A 29 10.65 11.85 0.47
CA LYS A 29 10.39 10.98 -0.70
C LYS A 29 10.75 9.52 -0.42
N LEU A 30 11.87 9.28 0.28
CA LEU A 30 12.26 7.93 0.69
C LEU A 30 11.24 7.31 1.66
N GLN A 31 10.66 8.09 2.58
CA GLN A 31 9.59 7.61 3.46
C GLN A 31 8.31 7.24 2.70
N ILE A 32 7.90 8.04 1.70
CA ILE A 32 6.79 7.68 0.80
C ILE A 32 7.08 6.33 0.13
N LEU A 33 8.28 6.19 -0.45
CA LEU A 33 8.67 4.98 -1.18
C LEU A 33 8.70 3.74 -0.27
N ALA A 34 9.20 3.88 0.96
CA ALA A 34 9.18 2.81 1.94
C ALA A 34 7.73 2.39 2.30
N THR A 35 6.82 3.36 2.40
CA THR A 35 5.40 3.10 2.65
C THR A 35 4.74 2.40 1.46
N GLN A 36 5.08 2.81 0.24
CA GLN A 36 4.62 2.13 -0.98
C GLN A 36 5.16 0.70 -1.08
N GLN A 37 6.40 0.47 -0.67
CA GLN A 37 6.97 -0.88 -0.60
C GLN A 37 6.21 -1.75 0.41
N LEU A 38 5.83 -1.20 1.58
CA LEU A 38 5.01 -1.91 2.55
C LEU A 38 3.65 -2.33 1.96
N VAL A 39 2.99 -1.45 1.19
CA VAL A 39 1.75 -1.80 0.48
C VAL A 39 1.95 -3.00 -0.45
N VAL A 40 3.05 -3.04 -1.20
CA VAL A 40 3.38 -4.17 -2.08
C VAL A 40 3.54 -5.46 -1.27
N VAL A 41 4.26 -5.41 -0.15
CA VAL A 41 4.45 -6.57 0.73
C VAL A 41 3.11 -7.06 1.31
N LEU A 42 2.25 -6.16 1.76
CA LEU A 42 0.91 -6.52 2.26
C LEU A 42 0.08 -7.21 1.18
N ASN A 43 0.08 -6.70 -0.05
CA ASN A 43 -0.62 -7.32 -1.17
C ASN A 43 -0.06 -8.70 -1.50
N ILE A 44 1.26 -8.89 -1.50
CA ILE A 44 1.87 -10.21 -1.70
C ILE A 44 1.41 -11.17 -0.60
N TYR A 45 1.45 -10.74 0.66
CA TYR A 45 1.01 -11.57 1.78
C TYR A 45 -0.47 -11.96 1.68
N GLY A 46 -1.35 -11.01 1.35
CA GLY A 46 -2.77 -11.30 1.10
C GLY A 46 -2.97 -12.31 -0.04
N GLN A 47 -2.18 -12.24 -1.12
CA GLN A 47 -2.25 -13.21 -2.21
C GLN A 47 -1.79 -14.61 -1.80
N VAL A 48 -0.78 -14.72 -0.93
CA VAL A 48 -0.36 -16.02 -0.38
C VAL A 48 -1.50 -16.67 0.42
N LEU A 49 -2.22 -15.90 1.24
CA LEU A 49 -3.37 -16.42 1.98
C LEU A 49 -4.51 -16.89 1.05
N LEU A 50 -4.80 -16.15 -0.03
CA LEU A 50 -5.78 -16.58 -1.03
C LEU A 50 -5.34 -17.85 -1.77
N TYR A 51 -4.05 -17.98 -2.06
CA TYR A 51 -3.51 -19.19 -2.67
C TYR A 51 -3.69 -20.40 -1.75
N GLU A 52 -3.36 -20.27 -0.46
CA GLU A 52 -3.61 -21.33 0.53
C GLU A 52 -5.11 -21.67 0.65
N ALA A 53 -5.99 -20.67 0.71
CA ALA A 53 -7.43 -20.88 0.72
C ALA A 53 -7.91 -21.67 -0.51
N THR A 54 -7.33 -21.39 -1.68
CA THR A 54 -7.63 -22.10 -2.93
C THR A 54 -7.19 -23.56 -2.86
N LEU A 55 -6.03 -23.87 -2.28
CA LEU A 55 -5.58 -25.24 -2.07
C LEU A 55 -6.53 -26.02 -1.15
N LEU A 56 -6.99 -25.40 -0.05
CA LEU A 56 -7.97 -26.00 0.85
C LEU A 56 -9.33 -26.20 0.16
N GLY A 57 -9.75 -25.25 -0.68
CA GLY A 57 -10.95 -25.39 -1.51
C GLY A 57 -10.87 -26.59 -2.46
N ASN A 58 -9.71 -26.80 -3.11
CA ASN A 58 -9.48 -27.98 -3.95
C ASN A 58 -9.57 -29.28 -3.15
N GLU A 59 -9.07 -29.31 -1.93
CA GLU A 59 -9.16 -30.47 -1.04
C GLU A 59 -10.60 -30.72 -0.58
N LEU A 60 -11.33 -29.66 -0.23
CA LEU A 60 -12.75 -29.75 0.13
C LEU A 60 -13.58 -30.41 -0.98
N VAL A 61 -13.35 -30.02 -2.25
CA VAL A 61 -13.99 -30.64 -3.42
C VAL A 61 -13.64 -32.12 -3.53
N LYS A 62 -12.38 -32.50 -3.32
CA LYS A 62 -11.94 -33.91 -3.33
C LYS A 62 -12.58 -34.74 -2.22
N THR A 63 -12.90 -34.12 -1.08
CA THR A 63 -13.68 -34.74 0.00
C THR A 63 -15.18 -34.72 -0.23
N HIS A 64 -15.66 -34.36 -1.43
CA HIS A 64 -17.09 -34.22 -1.73
C HIS A 64 -17.83 -33.29 -0.76
N PHE A 65 -17.18 -32.22 -0.32
CA PHE A 65 -17.72 -31.22 0.61
C PHE A 65 -18.11 -31.77 1.99
N THR A 66 -17.57 -32.92 2.41
CA THR A 66 -17.92 -33.50 3.72
C THR A 66 -17.03 -33.03 4.86
N ASN A 67 -15.95 -32.30 4.56
CA ASN A 67 -14.97 -31.85 5.57
C ASN A 67 -15.17 -30.37 5.93
N ASN A 68 -15.99 -30.11 6.93
CA ASN A 68 -16.29 -28.75 7.42
C ASN A 68 -15.05 -28.02 7.97
N GLU A 69 -14.03 -28.72 8.46
CA GLU A 69 -12.81 -28.09 8.98
C GLU A 69 -12.02 -27.41 7.86
N LEU A 70 -11.93 -28.06 6.69
CA LEU A 70 -11.29 -27.48 5.51
C LEU A 70 -12.05 -26.25 5.02
N GLN A 71 -13.39 -26.31 5.06
CA GLN A 71 -14.24 -25.19 4.68
C GLN A 71 -14.01 -23.96 5.57
N ILE A 72 -14.12 -24.14 6.89
CA ILE A 72 -13.93 -23.06 7.88
C ILE A 72 -12.55 -22.44 7.75
N LYS A 73 -11.51 -23.27 7.55
CA LYS A 73 -10.14 -22.79 7.39
C LYS A 73 -9.97 -21.99 6.10
N ALA A 74 -10.53 -22.45 4.98
CA ALA A 74 -10.47 -21.73 3.71
C ALA A 74 -11.18 -20.37 3.81
N ASP A 75 -12.41 -20.32 4.32
CA ASP A 75 -13.17 -19.07 4.48
C ASP A 75 -12.45 -18.09 5.43
N THR A 76 -11.84 -18.59 6.51
CA THR A 76 -11.03 -17.79 7.45
C THR A 76 -9.84 -17.12 6.75
N LEU A 77 -9.12 -17.85 5.89
CA LEU A 77 -7.98 -17.30 5.15
C LEU A 77 -8.44 -16.25 4.14
N VAL A 78 -9.56 -16.45 3.46
CA VAL A 78 -10.15 -15.44 2.55
C VAL A 78 -10.50 -14.17 3.34
N GLN A 79 -11.13 -14.29 4.51
CA GLN A 79 -11.43 -13.13 5.35
C GLN A 79 -10.18 -12.34 5.76
N GLN A 80 -9.12 -13.04 6.13
CA GLN A 80 -7.84 -12.39 6.49
C GLN A 80 -7.26 -11.66 5.28
N ALA A 81 -7.22 -12.32 4.12
CA ALA A 81 -6.69 -11.75 2.89
C ALA A 81 -7.44 -10.46 2.48
N VAL A 82 -8.78 -10.48 2.47
CA VAL A 82 -9.56 -9.28 2.07
C VAL A 82 -9.37 -8.12 3.05
N LYS A 83 -9.19 -8.38 4.35
CA LYS A 83 -8.88 -7.35 5.34
C LYS A 83 -7.50 -6.74 5.08
N ILE A 84 -6.51 -7.57 4.74
CA ILE A 84 -5.17 -7.10 4.37
C ILE A 84 -5.22 -6.23 3.11
N PHE A 85 -5.92 -6.67 2.05
CA PHE A 85 -6.09 -5.86 0.83
C PHE A 85 -6.80 -4.54 1.11
N PHE A 86 -7.79 -4.53 2.00
CA PHE A 86 -8.47 -3.31 2.39
C PHE A 86 -7.53 -2.34 3.11
N ILE A 87 -6.73 -2.82 4.07
CA ILE A 87 -5.71 -2.01 4.77
C ILE A 87 -4.68 -1.47 3.78
N ALA A 88 -4.17 -2.31 2.87
CA ALA A 88 -3.24 -1.89 1.83
C ALA A 88 -3.87 -0.83 0.89
N GLY A 89 -5.15 -0.97 0.57
CA GLY A 89 -5.93 -0.01 -0.20
C GLY A 89 -6.07 1.35 0.51
N LEU A 90 -6.32 1.36 1.81
CA LEU A 90 -6.37 2.59 2.62
C LEU A 90 -5.02 3.32 2.64
N ILE A 91 -3.92 2.57 2.82
CA ILE A 91 -2.57 3.16 2.79
C ILE A 91 -2.27 3.72 1.39
N SER A 92 -2.65 3.00 0.33
CA SER A 92 -2.47 3.46 -1.05
C SER A 92 -3.27 4.72 -1.37
N PHE A 93 -4.48 4.83 -0.82
CA PHE A 93 -5.31 6.02 -0.91
C PHE A 93 -4.66 7.23 -0.24
N GLU A 94 -4.13 7.06 0.98
CA GLU A 94 -3.39 8.12 1.68
C GLU A 94 -2.16 8.58 0.88
N LEU A 95 -1.38 7.65 0.34
CA LEU A 95 -0.23 7.98 -0.52
C LEU A 95 -0.66 8.73 -1.78
N ALA A 96 -1.80 8.39 -2.38
CA ALA A 96 -2.33 9.10 -3.53
C ALA A 96 -2.73 10.54 -3.19
N MET A 97 -3.33 10.78 -2.01
CA MET A 97 -3.62 12.14 -1.52
C MET A 97 -2.35 12.96 -1.32
N ILE A 98 -1.34 12.40 -0.63
CA ILE A 98 -0.06 13.07 -0.40
C ILE A 98 0.61 13.45 -1.73
N ASN A 99 0.60 12.55 -2.72
CA ASN A 99 1.19 12.83 -4.03
C ASN A 99 0.41 13.89 -4.81
N TYR A 100 -0.93 13.88 -4.73
CA TYR A 100 -1.77 14.91 -5.32
C TYR A 100 -1.47 16.30 -4.72
N ASP A 101 -1.44 16.42 -3.40
CA ASP A 101 -1.20 17.69 -2.72
C ASP A 101 0.15 18.29 -3.09
N LYS A 102 1.18 17.44 -3.16
CA LYS A 102 2.53 17.84 -3.58
C LYS A 102 2.60 18.27 -5.04
N ALA A 103 1.96 17.53 -5.93
CA ALA A 103 1.90 17.89 -7.35
C ALA A 103 1.19 19.24 -7.53
N ASN A 104 0.12 19.48 -6.76
CA ASN A 104 -0.61 20.74 -6.77
C ASN A 104 0.26 21.91 -6.25
N GLU A 105 1.03 21.70 -5.18
CA GLU A 105 1.97 22.70 -4.65
C GLU A 105 3.09 23.05 -5.65
N ASP A 106 3.70 22.03 -6.27
CA ASP A 106 4.74 22.21 -7.27
C ASP A 106 4.20 22.97 -8.51
N ILE A 107 2.98 22.65 -8.99
CA ILE A 107 2.33 23.35 -10.11
C ILE A 107 2.04 24.81 -9.74
N ARG A 108 1.51 25.08 -8.54
CA ARG A 108 1.32 26.46 -8.03
C ARG A 108 2.63 27.23 -7.93
N SER A 109 3.74 26.52 -7.72
CA SER A 109 5.10 27.07 -7.66
C SER A 109 5.76 27.20 -9.04
N GLY A 110 5.04 26.90 -10.14
CA GLY A 110 5.50 27.12 -11.51
C GLY A 110 6.01 25.86 -12.23
N ALA A 111 5.80 24.66 -11.68
CA ALA A 111 6.10 23.42 -12.39
C ALA A 111 5.18 23.21 -13.61
N ASN A 112 5.76 22.76 -14.72
CA ASN A 112 5.05 22.56 -15.99
C ASN A 112 4.84 21.06 -16.28
N TYR A 113 4.03 20.41 -15.46
CA TYR A 113 3.59 19.03 -15.68
C TYR A 113 2.10 18.87 -15.34
N SER A 114 1.46 17.83 -15.87
CA SER A 114 0.03 17.59 -15.66
C SER A 114 -0.25 17.02 -14.26
N ILE A 115 -1.29 17.52 -13.60
CA ILE A 115 -1.82 16.96 -12.35
C ILE A 115 -2.71 15.73 -12.58
N GLN A 116 -3.19 15.52 -13.81
CA GLN A 116 -4.17 14.48 -14.15
C GLN A 116 -3.77 13.07 -13.67
N PRO A 117 -2.50 12.61 -13.79
CA PRO A 117 -2.12 11.29 -13.29
C PRO A 117 -2.36 11.09 -11.79
N ASN A 118 -2.24 12.14 -10.98
CA ASN A 118 -2.52 12.06 -9.54
C ASN A 118 -4.03 12.02 -9.26
N ILE A 119 -4.84 12.71 -10.06
CA ILE A 119 -6.32 12.64 -9.99
C ILE A 119 -6.79 11.23 -10.35
N ASP A 120 -6.24 10.65 -11.41
CA ASP A 120 -6.59 9.29 -11.84
C ASP A 120 -6.19 8.27 -10.76
N LEU A 121 -5.00 8.42 -10.17
CA LEU A 121 -4.55 7.58 -9.07
C LEU A 121 -5.46 7.69 -7.83
N LEU A 122 -5.86 8.90 -7.46
CA LEU A 122 -6.78 9.12 -6.34
C LEU A 122 -8.16 8.49 -6.62
N THR A 123 -8.66 8.62 -7.85
CA THR A 123 -9.91 8.01 -8.30
C THR A 123 -9.83 6.48 -8.22
N ALA A 124 -8.76 5.90 -8.75
CA ALA A 124 -8.54 4.45 -8.69
C ALA A 124 -8.48 3.92 -7.25
N ASN A 125 -7.80 4.64 -6.34
CA ASN A 125 -7.75 4.23 -4.94
C ASN A 125 -9.08 4.42 -4.20
N THR A 126 -9.88 5.43 -4.56
CA THR A 126 -11.24 5.59 -4.03
C THR A 126 -12.12 4.41 -4.41
N LEU A 127 -12.05 3.99 -5.68
CA LEU A 127 -12.77 2.81 -6.17
C LEU A 127 -12.27 1.53 -5.49
N ASN A 128 -10.96 1.39 -5.29
CA ASN A 128 -10.37 0.25 -4.62
C ASN A 128 -10.84 0.11 -3.16
N VAL A 129 -10.83 1.20 -2.38
CA VAL A 129 -11.35 1.21 -1.00
C VAL A 129 -12.83 0.86 -0.98
N THR A 130 -13.61 1.42 -1.91
CA THR A 130 -15.04 1.12 -2.04
C THR A 130 -15.27 -0.36 -2.34
N ALA A 131 -14.53 -0.92 -3.30
CA ALA A 131 -14.58 -2.35 -3.62
C ALA A 131 -14.18 -3.21 -2.41
N GLY A 132 -13.15 -2.81 -1.67
CA GLY A 132 -12.69 -3.47 -0.45
C GLY A 132 -13.79 -3.60 0.63
N ILE A 133 -14.65 -2.58 0.80
CA ILE A 133 -15.81 -2.66 1.69
C ILE A 133 -16.75 -3.80 1.26
N TYR A 134 -17.03 -3.92 -0.04
CA TYR A 134 -17.88 -4.99 -0.55
C TYR A 134 -17.21 -6.35 -0.46
N TYR A 135 -15.90 -6.45 -0.68
CA TYR A 135 -15.15 -7.69 -0.49
C TYR A 135 -15.18 -8.17 0.97
N ILE A 136 -15.04 -7.27 1.95
CA ILE A 136 -15.17 -7.62 3.37
C ILE A 136 -16.59 -8.12 3.67
N LYS A 137 -17.62 -7.43 3.19
CA LYS A 137 -19.02 -7.87 3.36
C LYS A 137 -19.25 -9.25 2.75
N ALA A 138 -18.74 -9.49 1.53
CA ALA A 138 -18.84 -10.77 0.87
C ALA A 138 -18.11 -11.87 1.65
N ALA A 139 -16.87 -11.65 2.07
CA ALA A 139 -16.09 -12.63 2.83
C ALA A 139 -16.71 -12.96 4.20
N ASN A 140 -17.32 -11.98 4.89
CA ASN A 140 -18.07 -12.24 6.10
C ASN A 140 -19.33 -13.06 5.82
N GLY A 141 -20.13 -12.67 4.81
CA GLY A 141 -21.32 -13.44 4.44
C GLY A 141 -21.01 -14.87 3.97
N LEU A 142 -19.85 -15.08 3.34
CA LEU A 142 -19.35 -16.40 2.96
C LEU A 142 -18.83 -17.23 4.15
N TYR A 143 -18.45 -16.60 5.25
CA TYR A 143 -18.05 -17.33 6.46
C TYR A 143 -19.24 -17.63 7.36
N ASP A 144 -20.18 -16.67 7.46
CA ASP A 144 -21.39 -16.77 8.28
C ASP A 144 -22.47 -17.66 7.64
N ARG A 145 -22.27 -18.10 6.38
CA ARG A 145 -23.23 -18.98 5.71
C ARG A 145 -23.26 -20.34 6.40
N ASP A 146 -24.47 -20.87 6.52
CA ASP A 146 -24.69 -22.25 6.96
C ASP A 146 -23.94 -23.21 6.02
N ASN A 147 -23.31 -24.26 6.57
CA ASN A 147 -22.37 -25.19 5.88
C ASN A 147 -22.97 -25.97 4.67
N LEU A 148 -24.18 -25.63 4.24
CA LEU A 148 -24.92 -26.27 3.15
C LEU A 148 -24.85 -25.52 1.81
N GLN A 149 -24.10 -24.42 1.71
CA GLN A 149 -23.94 -23.67 0.45
C GLN A 149 -22.47 -23.58 0.00
N PRO A 150 -22.13 -24.08 -1.21
CA PRO A 150 -20.74 -24.24 -1.65
C PRO A 150 -19.99 -22.91 -1.86
N ILE A 151 -18.66 -22.97 -1.64
CA ILE A 151 -17.76 -21.80 -1.59
C ILE A 151 -17.64 -21.06 -2.92
N PHE A 152 -17.77 -21.75 -4.06
CA PHE A 152 -17.88 -21.15 -5.39
C PHE A 152 -18.62 -22.13 -6.29
N GLY A 153 -19.89 -21.84 -6.59
CA GLY A 153 -20.63 -22.53 -7.66
C GLY A 153 -21.13 -23.94 -7.32
N PHE A 154 -22.45 -24.07 -7.41
CA PHE A 154 -23.26 -25.27 -7.63
C PHE A 154 -23.34 -26.36 -6.55
N ARG A 155 -24.60 -26.63 -6.17
CA ARG A 155 -25.08 -27.95 -5.77
C ARG A 155 -25.01 -28.91 -6.94
#